data_AF-A0A6I1Q881-F1
#
_entry.id   AF-A0A6I1Q881-F1
#
_cell.length_a   1.000
_cell.length_b   1.000
_cell.length_c   1.000
_cell.angle_alpha   90.00
_cell.angle_beta   90.00
_cell.angle_gamma   90.00
#
_symmetry.space_group_name_H-M   'P 1'
#
loop_
_entity.id
_entity.type
_entity.pdbx_description
1 polymer ?
#
loop_
_entity_poly.entity_id
_entity_poly.type
_entity_poly.pdbx_seq_one_letter_code
_entity_poly.pdbx_strand_id
1 'polypeptide(L)'
;MVAAEKSLHWAVDKWLAPTPSMPARVVRFCHRASQQQRYVCVQALKPEGLLSIFFFRHGDGSWNVFPPQAERPAMNGYGRTAA
;
A
#
# COMPACT_ATOMS: atom_id res chain seq x y z
N MET A 1 15.91 7.88 -2.01
CA MET A 1 15.90 6.55 -2.67
C MET A 1 15.16 5.59 -1.76
N VAL A 2 14.05 5.02 -2.21
CA VAL A 2 13.40 3.91 -1.48
C VAL A 2 14.28 2.68 -1.68
N ALA A 3 14.71 2.02 -0.61
CA ALA A 3 15.47 0.77 -0.71
C ALA A 3 14.66 -0.23 -1.56
N ALA A 4 15.30 -1.04 -2.41
CA ALA A 4 14.60 -1.96 -3.32
C ALA A 4 13.59 -2.86 -2.58
N GLU A 5 13.95 -3.28 -1.38
CA GLU A 5 13.17 -4.01 -0.37
C GLU A 5 11.92 -3.28 0.19
N LYS A 6 11.67 -2.05 -0.24
CA LYS A 6 10.49 -1.27 0.13
C LYS A 6 9.67 -0.84 -1.09
N SER A 7 10.06 -1.30 -2.28
CA SER A 7 9.36 -1.02 -3.52
C SER A 7 8.10 -1.89 -3.68
N LEU A 8 7.16 -1.43 -4.53
CA LEU A 8 5.99 -2.24 -4.89
C LEU A 8 6.41 -3.55 -5.55
N HIS A 9 7.45 -3.52 -6.41
CA HIS A 9 7.94 -4.71 -7.10
C HIS A 9 8.42 -5.78 -6.10
N TRP A 10 9.22 -5.39 -5.11
CA TRP A 10 9.66 -6.31 -4.06
C TRP A 10 8.50 -6.87 -3.25
N ALA A 11 7.50 -6.05 -2.90
CA ALA A 11 6.35 -6.52 -2.15
C ALA A 11 5.49 -7.51 -2.98
N VAL A 12 5.30 -7.23 -4.28
CA VAL A 12 4.61 -8.14 -5.20
C VAL A 12 5.36 -9.45 -5.31
N ASP A 13 6.69 -9.42 -5.48
CA ASP A 13 7.52 -10.62 -5.54
C ASP A 13 7.39 -11.47 -4.27
N LYS A 14 7.54 -10.84 -3.10
CA LYS A 14 7.44 -11.50 -1.80
C LYS A 14 6.09 -12.20 -1.54
N TRP A 15 4.98 -11.58 -1.93
CA TRP A 15 3.65 -12.07 -1.58
C TRP A 15 2.97 -12.88 -2.69
N LEU A 16 3.22 -12.54 -3.96
CA LEU A 16 2.59 -13.18 -5.11
C LEU A 16 3.52 -14.15 -5.83
N ALA A 17 4.84 -14.00 -5.72
CA ALA A 17 5.84 -14.80 -6.43
C ALA A 17 5.49 -15.02 -7.92
N PRO A 18 5.26 -13.94 -8.69
CA PRO A 18 4.84 -14.05 -10.07
C PRO A 18 5.90 -14.76 -10.92
N THR A 19 5.44 -15.63 -11.81
CA THR A 19 6.30 -16.34 -12.77
C THR A 19 5.92 -15.91 -14.19
N PRO A 20 6.77 -16.17 -15.20
CA PRO A 20 6.45 -15.85 -16.60
C PRO A 20 5.14 -16.49 -17.08
N SER A 21 4.83 -17.70 -16.60
CA SER A 21 3.57 -18.40 -16.93
C SER A 21 2.37 -17.85 -16.17
N MET A 22 2.60 -17.17 -15.04
CA MET A 22 1.57 -16.73 -14.10
C MET A 22 1.87 -15.31 -13.60
N PRO A 23 1.75 -14.31 -14.50
CA PRO A 23 2.18 -12.95 -14.20
C PRO A 23 1.24 -12.26 -13.21
N ALA A 24 1.81 -11.35 -12.42
CA ALA A 24 1.05 -10.41 -11.59
C ALA A 24 0.54 -9.24 -12.44
N ARG A 25 -0.71 -8.81 -12.21
CA ARG A 25 -1.34 -7.67 -12.87
C ARG A 25 -2.01 -6.74 -11.88
N VAL A 26 -1.91 -5.43 -12.10
CA VAL A 26 -2.67 -4.44 -11.33
C VAL A 26 -4.11 -4.44 -11.84
N VAL A 27 -5.08 -4.63 -10.95
CA VAL A 27 -6.52 -4.65 -11.30
C VAL A 27 -7.29 -3.47 -10.75
N ARG A 28 -6.80 -2.86 -9.67
CA ARG A 28 -7.34 -1.62 -9.11
C ARG A 28 -6.19 -0.79 -8.57
N PHE A 29 -6.32 0.52 -8.64
CA PHE A 29 -5.43 1.43 -7.94
C PHE A 29 -6.20 2.65 -7.48
N CYS A 30 -5.77 3.24 -6.39
CA CYS A 30 -6.27 4.51 -5.91
C CYS A 30 -5.08 5.44 -5.70
N HIS A 31 -5.23 6.65 -6.20
CA HIS A 31 -4.33 7.76 -5.94
C HIS A 31 -5.19 8.93 -5.49
N ARG A 32 -5.41 9.06 -4.18
CA ARG A 32 -6.09 10.21 -3.61
C ARG A 32 -5.07 11.08 -2.90
N ALA A 33 -4.60 12.12 -3.60
CA ALA A 33 -3.60 13.04 -3.07
C ALA A 33 -4.02 13.68 -1.74
N SER A 34 -5.32 13.99 -1.57
CA SER A 34 -5.85 14.69 -0.40
C SER A 34 -5.95 13.85 0.87
N GLN A 35 -5.87 12.51 0.78
CA GLN A 35 -5.98 11.65 1.96
C GLN A 35 -4.71 10.83 2.23
N GLN A 36 -3.60 11.13 1.53
CA GLN A 36 -2.36 10.34 1.54
C GLN A 36 -2.53 8.82 1.28
N GLN A 37 -3.76 8.35 1.04
CA GLN A 37 -4.09 6.97 0.80
C GLN A 37 -3.78 6.64 -0.65
N ARG A 38 -2.71 5.87 -0.86
CA ARG A 38 -2.37 5.31 -2.15
C ARG A 38 -2.33 3.80 -1.99
N TYR A 39 -3.13 3.09 -2.77
CA TYR A 39 -3.09 1.62 -2.78
C TYR A 39 -3.17 1.09 -4.20
N VAL A 40 -2.68 -0.12 -4.39
CA VAL A 40 -2.84 -0.91 -5.60
C VAL A 40 -3.33 -2.29 -5.22
N CYS A 41 -4.26 -2.84 -5.99
CA CYS A 41 -4.67 -4.23 -5.90
C CYS A 41 -3.99 -4.97 -7.05
N VAL A 42 -3.19 -5.97 -6.70
CA VAL A 42 -2.48 -6.82 -7.66
C VAL A 42 -3.06 -8.22 -7.58
N GLN A 43 -3.28 -8.80 -8.74
CA GLN A 43 -3.74 -10.18 -8.90
C GLN A 43 -2.68 -11.03 -9.56
N ALA A 44 -2.57 -12.29 -9.14
CA ALA A 44 -1.80 -13.31 -9.83
C ALA A 44 -2.62 -14.61 -9.88
N LEU A 45 -2.53 -15.32 -11.00
CA LEU A 45 -3.02 -16.70 -11.09
C LEU A 45 -2.04 -17.60 -10.34
N LYS A 46 -2.55 -18.52 -9.54
CA LYS A 46 -1.82 -19.57 -8.81
C LYS A 46 -2.40 -20.94 -9.17
N PRO A 47 -1.69 -22.06 -8.97
CA PRO A 47 -2.24 -23.39 -9.25
C PRO A 47 -3.54 -23.63 -8.46
N GLU A 48 -3.67 -23.00 -7.30
CA GLU A 48 -4.82 -23.07 -6.41
C GLU A 48 -5.94 -22.06 -6.77
N GLY A 49 -5.70 -21.16 -7.73
CA GLY A 49 -6.68 -20.17 -8.21
C GLY A 49 -6.16 -18.74 -8.24
N LEU A 50 -7.08 -17.77 -8.31
CA LEU A 50 -6.74 -16.35 -8.42
C LEU A 50 -6.51 -15.71 -7.05
N LEU A 51 -5.28 -15.25 -6.78
CA LEU A 51 -4.95 -14.51 -5.57
C LEU A 51 -4.96 -13.00 -5.84
N SER A 52 -5.66 -12.24 -4.98
CA SER A 52 -5.69 -10.76 -5.01
C SER A 52 -5.12 -10.20 -3.71
N ILE A 53 -4.15 -9.29 -3.79
CA ILE A 53 -3.58 -8.60 -2.62
C ILE A 53 -3.64 -7.09 -2.81
N PHE A 54 -4.00 -6.37 -1.75
CA PHE A 54 -3.91 -4.92 -1.69
C PHE A 54 -2.56 -4.51 -1.08
N PHE A 55 -1.84 -3.64 -1.78
CA PHE A 55 -0.61 -3.00 -1.31
C PHE A 55 -0.89 -1.53 -1.08
N PHE A 56 -0.52 -1.03 0.09
CA PHE A 56 -0.69 0.34 0.51
C PHE A 56 0.67 1.01 0.56
N ARG A 57 0.74 2.23 0.02
CA ARG A 57 1.93 3.07 0.14
C ARG A 57 1.85 3.84 1.45
N HIS A 58 2.93 3.77 2.22
CA HIS A 58 3.10 4.46 3.50
C HIS A 58 3.78 5.82 3.30
N GLY A 59 3.71 6.67 4.31
CA GLY A 59 4.28 8.03 4.27
C GLY A 59 5.79 8.05 4.07
N ASP A 60 6.49 7.00 4.51
CA ASP A 60 7.93 6.79 4.30
C ASP A 60 8.28 6.33 2.86
N GLY A 61 7.27 6.13 2.02
CA GLY A 61 7.41 5.67 0.65
C GLY A 61 7.47 4.14 0.48
N SER A 62 7.40 3.37 1.58
CA SER A 62 7.35 1.92 1.53
C SER A 62 6.00 1.39 1.07
N TRP A 63 5.98 0.19 0.51
CA TRP A 63 4.76 -0.54 0.16
C TRP A 63 4.55 -1.72 1.11
N ASN A 64 3.35 -1.81 1.70
CA ASN A 64 2.99 -2.82 2.69
C ASN A 64 1.60 -3.41 2.42
N VAL A 65 1.29 -4.58 2.96
CA VAL A 65 -0.04 -5.23 2.84
C VAL A 65 -1.05 -4.78 3.89
N PHE A 66 -0.66 -3.89 4.79
CA PHE A 66 -1.52 -3.27 5.79
C PHE A 66 -1.68 -1.77 5.48
N PRO A 67 -2.86 -1.20 5.76
CA PRO A 67 -3.09 0.23 5.53
C PRO A 67 -2.11 1.07 6.37
N PRO A 68 -1.69 2.27 5.89
CA PRO A 68 -1.00 3.23 6.74
C PRO A 68 -1.86 3.52 7.97
N GLN A 69 -1.21 3.78 9.10
CA GLN A 69 -1.93 4.17 10.31
C GLN A 69 -2.76 5.42 9.97
N ALA A 70 -4.07 5.34 10.16
CA ALA A 70 -4.92 6.51 10.06
C ALA A 70 -4.39 7.56 11.04
N GLU A 71 -4.38 8.82 10.61
CA GLU A 71 -4.09 9.93 11.52
C GLU A 71 -5.08 9.80 12.68
N ARG A 72 -4.58 9.39 13.86
CA ARG A 72 -5.42 9.26 15.03
C ARG A 72 -5.92 10.65 15.34
N PRO A 73 -7.24 10.85 15.58
CA PRO A 73 -7.73 12.11 16.12
C PRO A 73 -6.95 12.38 17.40
N ALA A 74 -6.00 13.31 17.34
CA ALA A 74 -5.31 13.80 18.51
C ALA A 74 -6.21 14.86 19.12
N MET A 75 -6.38 14.82 20.45
CA MET A 75 -6.95 15.96 21.16
C MET A 75 -5.90 17.07 21.11
N ASN A 76 -5.95 17.87 20.04
CA ASN A 76 -5.25 19.14 19.95
C ASN A 76 -5.85 20.04 21.03
N GLY A 77 -5.19 20.06 22.19
CA GLY A 77 -5.46 21.00 23.25
C GLY A 77 -5.14 22.41 22.76
N TYR A 78 -6.09 23.01 22.05
CA TYR A 78 -6.08 24.45 21.84
C TYR A 78 -6.20 25.08 23.23
N GLY A 79 -5.06 25.49 23.79
CA GLY A 79 -5.04 26.49 24.82
C GLY A 79 -5.77 27.69 24.27
N ARG A 80 -6.96 27.97 24.81
CA ARG A 80 -7.61 29.26 24.65
C ARG A 80 -6.65 30.32 25.19
N THR A 81 -5.86 30.93 24.31
CA THR A 81 -5.38 32.28 24.57
C THR A 81 -6.51 33.22 24.15
N ALA A 82 -7.36 33.50 25.14
CA ALA A 82 -8.19 34.69 25.13
C ALA A 82 -7.29 35.89 25.48
N ALA A 83 -7.22 36.87 24.60
CA ALA A 83 -7.08 38.30 24.89
C ALA A 83 -7.28 39.08 23.58
#